data_AF-A0A7V6NIB4-F1
#
_entry.id   AF-A0A7V6NIB4-F1
#
_cell.length_a   1.000
_cell.length_b   1.000
_cell.length_c   1.000
_cell.angle_alpha   90.00
_cell.angle_beta   90.00
_cell.angle_gamma   90.00
#
_symmetry.space_group_name_H-M   'P 1'
#
loop_
_entity.id
_entity.type
_entity.pdbx_description
1 polymer ?
#
loop_
_entity_poly.entity_id
_entity_poly.type
_entity_poly.pdbx_seq_one_letter_code
_entity_poly.pdbx_strand_id
1 'polypeptide(L)' 'MEEIYEMHGRMKLAVEMIEGCEAFAAIIPEVRTNFVYSKESPKDKHDVLAVEGRITIVGGAPHASGPSKFGASSHMAR' A
#
# COMPACT_ATOMS: atom_id res chain seq x y z
N MET A 1 -11.81 -9.54 13.55
CA MET A 1 -12.15 -8.10 13.63
C MET A 1 -10.95 -7.32 14.15
N GLU A 2 -10.36 -7.74 15.28
CA GLU A 2 -9.10 -7.18 15.81
C GLU A 2 -7.94 -7.20 14.78
N GLU A 3 -7.68 -8.35 14.15
CA GLU A 3 -6.66 -8.50 13.09
C GLU A 3 -6.83 -7.46 11.97
N ILE A 4 -8.05 -7.24 11.47
CA ILE A 4 -8.33 -6.30 10.38
C ILE A 4 -7.99 -4.86 10.80
N TYR A 5 -8.38 -4.46 12.02
CA TYR A 5 -8.06 -3.12 12.53
C TYR A 5 -6.56 -2.93 12.72
N GLU A 6 -5.87 -3.94 13.26
CA GLU A 6 -4.42 -3.92 13.40
C GLU A 6 -3.72 -3.82 12.05
N MET A 7 -4.18 -4.59 11.05
CA MET A 7 -3.66 -4.54 9.69
C MET A 7 -3.79 -3.15 9.08
N HIS A 8 -4.98 -2.56 9.15
CA HIS A 8 -5.21 -1.20 8.66
C HIS A 8 -4.37 -0.16 9.41
N GLY A 9 -4.21 -0.30 10.73
CA GLY A 9 -3.38 0.59 11.54
C GLY A 9 -1.90 0.53 11.14
N ARG A 10 -1.32 -0.67 11.05
CA ARG A 10 0.07 -0.88 10.60
C ARG A 10 0.29 -0.40 9.18
N MET A 11 -0.65 -0.71 8.28
CA MET A 11 -0.61 -0.29 6.89
C MET A 11 -0.61 1.24 6.78
N LYS A 12 -1.46 1.92 7.55
CA LYS A 12 -1.53 3.39 7.57
C LYS A 12 -0.19 3.99 8.01
N LEU A 13 0.36 3.53 9.13
CA LEU A 13 1.66 4.03 9.63
C LEU A 13 2.79 3.79 8.63
N ALA A 14 2.84 2.61 8.01
CA ALA A 14 3.86 2.30 7.00
C ALA A 14 3.75 3.18 5.75
N VAL A 15 2.54 3.47 5.28
CA VAL A 15 2.31 4.39 4.16
C VAL A 15 2.72 5.82 4.54
N GLU A 16 2.35 6.30 5.73
CA GLU A 16 2.77 7.63 6.23
C GLU A 16 4.29 7.75 6.30
N MET A 17 5.00 6.68 6.69
CA MET A 17 6.47 6.65 6.67
C MET A 17 7.05 6.74 5.25
N ILE A 18 6.40 6.11 4.26
CA ILE A 18 6.81 6.19 2.86
C ILE A 18 6.56 7.60 2.31
N GLU A 19 5.38 8.18 2.56
CA GLU A 19 5.04 9.55 2.13
C GLU A 19 5.97 10.61 2.76
N GLY A 20 6.45 10.37 3.98
CA GLY A 20 7.46 11.21 4.65
C GLY A 20 8.89 11.02 4.15
N CYS A 21 9.15 10.09 3.23
CA CYS A 21 10.49 9.78 2.73
C CYS A 21 10.69 10.29 1.29
N GLU A 22 11.14 11.53 1.14
CA GLU A 22 11.37 12.13 -0.20
C GLU A 22 12.32 11.28 -1.07
N ALA A 23 13.35 10.68 -0.47
CA ALA A 23 14.29 9.81 -1.19
C ALA A 23 13.62 8.59 -1.84
N PHE A 24 12.47 8.14 -1.33
CA PHE A 24 11.72 7.03 -1.91
C PHE A 24 11.15 7.38 -3.29
N ALA A 25 10.95 8.67 -3.61
CA ALA A 25 10.49 9.09 -4.94
C ALA A 25 11.46 8.64 -6.05
N ALA A 26 12.76 8.55 -5.76
CA ALA A 26 13.78 8.14 -6.72
C ALA A 26 13.65 6.68 -7.18
N ILE A 27 12.90 5.85 -6.46
CA ILE A 27 12.70 4.44 -6.78
C ILE A 27 11.27 4.11 -7.22
N ILE A 28 10.39 5.11 -7.35
CA ILE A 28 9.03 4.91 -7.88
C ILE A 28 9.12 4.78 -9.41
N PRO A 29 8.70 3.64 -10.00
CA PRO A 29 8.75 3.44 -11.45
C PRO A 29 7.58 4.14 -12.16
N GLU A 30 7.59 4.18 -13.49
CA GLU A 30 6.53 4.78 -14.33
C GLU A 30 5.16 4.15 -14.09
N VAL A 31 5.15 2.85 -13.78
CA VAL A 31 3.93 2.10 -13.44
C VAL A 31 3.49 2.31 -11.98
N ARG A 32 4.18 3.14 -11.22
CA ARG A 32 3.99 3.42 -9.78
C ARG A 32 4.30 2.23 -8.87
N THR A 33 4.54 2.51 -7.60
CA THR A 33 4.85 1.48 -6.58
C THR A 33 3.60 1.12 -5.82
N ASN A 34 3.33 -0.17 -5.62
CA ASN A 34 2.28 -0.56 -4.68
C ASN A 34 2.89 -1.06 -3.36
N PHE A 35 2.18 -0.83 -2.27
CA PHE A 35 2.51 -1.36 -0.96
C PHE A 35 1.35 -2.24 -0.50
N VAL A 36 1.64 -3.45 -0.02
CA VAL A 36 0.63 -4.47 0.29
C VAL A 36 0.91 -5.15 1.63
N TYR A 37 -0.15 -5.61 2.29
CA TYR A 37 -0.09 -6.35 3.55
C TYR A 37 -1.13 -7.47 3.54
N SER A 38 -0.69 -8.72 3.58
CA SER A 38 -1.58 -9.89 3.62
C SER A 38 -1.89 -10.32 5.04
N LYS A 39 -3.00 -11.05 5.21
CA LYS A 39 -3.21 -11.91 6.38
C LYS A 39 -2.12 -12.99 6.45
N GLU A 40 -2.01 -13.66 7.60
CA GLU A 40 -1.01 -14.72 7.82
C GLU A 40 -1.18 -15.92 6.87
N SER A 41 -2.42 -16.24 6.46
CA SER A 41 -2.72 -17.32 5.51
C SER A 41 -3.72 -16.84 4.44
N PRO A 42 -3.28 -16.04 3.46
CA PRO A 42 -4.16 -15.45 2.47
C PRO A 42 -4.66 -16.51 1.48
N LYS A 43 -5.96 -16.51 1.19
CA LYS A 43 -6.60 -17.45 0.25
C LYS A 43 -6.70 -16.88 -1.16
N ASP A 44 -6.97 -15.58 -1.24
CA ASP A 44 -7.08 -14.86 -2.49
C ASP A 44 -6.76 -13.38 -2.28
N LYS A 45 -6.89 -12.58 -3.35
CA LYS A 45 -6.60 -11.14 -3.32
C LYS A 45 -7.38 -10.37 -2.26
N HIS A 46 -8.56 -10.84 -1.85
CA HIS A 46 -9.39 -10.20 -0.84
C HIS A 46 -8.85 -10.38 0.59
N ASP A 47 -7.82 -11.22 0.78
CA ASP A 47 -7.04 -11.30 2.02
C ASP A 47 -5.78 -10.41 2.01
N VAL A 48 -5.58 -9.62 0.96
CA VAL A 48 -4.44 -8.70 0.81
C VAL A 48 -4.92 -7.25 0.79
N LEU A 49 -4.48 -6.48 1.77
CA LEU A 49 -4.66 -5.04 1.88
C LEU A 49 -3.64 -4.34 0.97
N ALA A 50 -4.08 -3.37 0.17
CA ALA A 50 -3.18 -2.65 -0.76
C ALA A 50 -3.62 -1.19 -0.93
N VAL A 51 -2.68 -0.31 -1.29
CA VAL A 51 -2.98 1.09 -1.64
C VAL A 51 -3.78 1.14 -2.94
N GLU A 52 -5.03 1.61 -2.88
CA GLU A 52 -5.86 1.82 -4.06
C GLU A 52 -5.21 2.88 -4.96
N GLY A 53 -4.99 2.54 -6.23
CA GLY A 53 -4.32 3.44 -7.17
C GLY A 53 -2.79 3.53 -7.04
N ARG A 54 -2.16 2.81 -6.08
CA ARG A 54 -0.71 2.77 -5.84
C ARG A 54 -0.13 4.08 -5.27
N ILE A 55 1.15 4.04 -4.89
CA ILE A 55 1.97 5.18 -4.48
C ILE A 55 2.62 5.80 -5.73
N THR A 56 2.36 7.09 -5.94
CA THR A 56 2.86 7.90 -7.06
C THR A 56 3.76 9.01 -6.53
N ILE A 57 4.28 9.87 -7.42
CA ILE A 57 4.97 11.10 -7.03
C ILE A 57 4.02 12.29 -7.19
N VAL A 58 3.87 13.10 -6.15
CA VAL A 58 3.17 14.39 -6.17
C VAL A 58 4.10 15.44 -5.56
N GLY A 59 4.37 16.53 -6.29
CA GLY A 59 5.24 17.59 -5.79
C GLY A 59 6.68 17.16 -5.48
N GLY A 60 7.16 16.07 -6.11
CA GLY A 60 8.49 15.50 -5.86
C GLY A 60 8.56 14.48 -4.70
N ALA A 61 7.46 14.27 -3.97
CA ALA A 61 7.40 13.33 -2.85
C ALA A 61 6.48 12.12 -3.17
N PRO A 62 6.72 10.95 -2.54
CA PRO A 62 5.78 9.84 -2.61
C PRO A 62 4.41 10.22 -2.06
N HIS A 63 3.36 9.75 -2.71
CA HIS A 63 1.98 9.99 -2.29
C HIS A 63 1.10 8.79 -2.59
N ALA A 64 0.33 8.33 -1.60
CA ALA A 64 -0.68 7.31 -1.79
C ALA A 64 -1.85 7.88 -2.60
N SER A 65 -2.12 7.30 -3.78
CA SER A 65 -3.20 7.81 -4.66
C SER A 65 -4.60 7.62 -4.09
N GLY A 66 -4.74 6.78 -3.06
CA GLY A 66 -6.02 6.42 -2.46
C GLY A 66 -5.84 5.63 -1.17
N PRO A 67 -6.95 5.29 -0.49
CA PRO A 67 -6.92 4.56 0.77
C PRO A 67 -6.45 3.11 0.56
N SER A 68 -6.01 2.48 1.65
CA SER A 68 -5.74 1.04 1.64
C SER A 68 -7.03 0.23 1.69
N LYS A 69 -7.22 -0.71 0.77
CA LYS A 69 -8.39 -1.61 0.70
C LYS A 69 -7.99 -3.05 0.42
N PHE A 70 -8.72 -4.00 1.01
CA PHE A 70 -8.58 -5.42 0.69
C PHE A 70 -8.97 -5.67 -0.77
N GLY A 71 -8.15 -6.44 -1.51
CA GLY A 71 -8.37 -6.74 -2.91
C GLY A 71 -8.08 -5.60 -3.90
N ALA A 72 -7.49 -4.49 -3.46
CA ALA A 72 -7.20 -3.34 -4.33
C ALA A 72 -6.10 -3.63 -5.37
N SER A 73 -5.30 -4.68 -5.17
CA SER A 73 -4.29 -5.11 -6.13
C SER A 73 -4.47 -6.57 -6.49
N SER A 74 -4.74 -6.85 -7.77
CA SER A 74 -4.64 -8.22 -8.28
C SER A 74 -3.21 -8.61 -8.63
N HIS A 75 -2.34 -7.66 -8.98
CA HIS A 75 -0.99 -7.97 -9.45
C HIS A 75 -0.05 -8.39 -8.31
N MET A 76 -0.12 -7.72 -7.16
CA MET A 76 0.74 -7.98 -6.01
C MET A 76 0.14 -8.97 -5.01
N ALA A 77 -1.09 -9.44 -5.26
CA ALA A 77 -1.79 -10.40 -4.41
C ALA A 77 -1.86 -11.81 -5.03
N ARG A 78 -1.04 -12.07 -6.06
CA ARG A 78 -0.90 -13.37 -6.72
C ARG A 78 0.40 -14.04 -6.28
#